data_AF-A0A2M9JDS0-F1
#
_entry.id   AF-A0A2M9JDS0-F1
#
_cell.length_a   1.000
_cell.length_b   1.000
_cell.length_c   1.000
_cell.angle_alpha   90.00
_cell.angle_beta   90.00
_cell.angle_gamma   90.00
#
_symmetry.space_group_name_H-M   'P 1'
#
loop_
_entity.id
_entity.type
_entity.pdbx_description
1 polymer ?
#
loop_
_entity_poly.entity_id
_entity_poly.type
_entity_poly.pdbx_seq_one_letter_code
_entity_poly.pdbx_strand_id
1 'polypeptide(L)'
;MTTTATTARPTAADLGQQERKVLRAIGCGLRDDEIAAALAIPEDSVAGHVARVLARLGLRDRSAAIVHAFDCGLVVPGRGPRTWAPSPVPRAAAGRAEVRQVRISVLGPLQAALDGRLLNLGHLRQQAVLAALALAAGRTVSQRELLDGIWEVEPPLTNVIPVYVYRLRKALRTGDDPGSVIEHKRCGYRLVPGAVDVDVTRWERLLADITRAERAGRAAEVLASCSRALALFRGEPLAGLPGPLAELERTRLHESRVALMQRKLTWQLRLGQHQQAIGELYALAAAHPFNEPVAALLMRALYRTGRQADALTVFERARRRLAEDLAVVPGRMLRRTYEMILHGDEAGLAGPATGRANGSLSGAVADFAPAPEPRTAAG
;
A
#
# COMPACT_ATOMS: atom_id res chain seq x y z
N MET A 1 -34.23 30.86 -27.88
CA MET A 1 -33.28 29.95 -27.20
C MET A 1 -33.07 30.45 -25.80
N THR A 2 -33.67 29.77 -24.82
CA THR A 2 -33.68 30.13 -23.41
C THR A 2 -32.38 29.70 -22.75
N THR A 3 -31.62 30.68 -22.26
CA THR A 3 -30.40 30.50 -21.46
C THR A 3 -30.78 29.99 -20.08
N THR A 4 -30.42 28.75 -19.75
CA THR A 4 -30.60 28.17 -18.41
C THR A 4 -29.61 28.84 -17.44
N ALA A 5 -30.12 29.65 -16.53
CA ALA A 5 -29.35 30.26 -15.45
C ALA A 5 -28.95 29.17 -14.43
N THR A 6 -27.65 28.90 -14.29
CA THR A 6 -27.09 28.16 -13.17
C THR A 6 -27.37 28.94 -11.89
N THR A 7 -28.37 28.50 -11.13
CA THR A 7 -28.68 29.08 -9.82
C THR A 7 -27.58 28.66 -8.84
N ALA A 8 -26.68 29.59 -8.52
CA ALA A 8 -25.68 29.39 -7.48
C ALA A 8 -26.39 29.02 -6.16
N ARG A 9 -25.93 27.94 -5.50
CA ARG A 9 -26.45 27.54 -4.19
C ARG A 9 -26.13 28.66 -3.19
N PRO A 10 -27.12 29.16 -2.43
CA PRO A 10 -26.87 30.20 -1.42
C PRO A 10 -25.84 29.68 -0.41
N THR A 11 -24.88 30.54 -0.09
CA THR A 11 -23.78 30.21 0.82
C THR A 11 -24.04 30.84 2.18
N ALA A 12 -23.30 30.43 3.22
CA ALA A 12 -23.42 31.04 4.56
C ALA A 12 -23.22 32.57 4.58
N ALA A 13 -22.64 33.15 3.52
CA ALA A 13 -22.51 34.59 3.31
C ALA A 13 -23.85 35.30 3.00
N ASP A 14 -24.90 34.57 2.62
CA ASP A 14 -26.21 35.14 2.28
C ASP A 14 -27.17 35.22 3.49
N LEU A 15 -26.76 34.66 4.64
CA LEU A 15 -27.53 34.69 5.88
C LEU A 15 -27.39 36.02 6.62
N GLY A 16 -28.48 36.46 7.26
CA GLY A 16 -28.46 37.58 8.18
C GLY A 16 -27.62 37.31 9.44
N GLN A 17 -27.19 38.36 10.15
CA GLN A 17 -26.30 38.23 11.32
C GLN A 17 -26.86 37.29 12.40
N GLN A 18 -28.17 37.32 12.65
CA GLN A 18 -28.83 36.46 13.64
C GLN A 18 -28.87 34.99 13.20
N GLU A 19 -29.11 34.73 11.92
CA GLU A 19 -29.14 33.37 11.34
C GLU A 19 -27.75 32.72 11.34
N ARG A 20 -26.70 33.50 11.08
CA ARG A 20 -25.31 33.02 11.20
C ARG A 20 -24.96 32.64 12.64
N LYS A 21 -25.43 33.42 13.64
CA LYS A 21 -25.23 33.10 15.06
C LYS A 21 -25.93 31.79 15.45
N VAL A 22 -27.17 31.60 14.98
CA VAL A 22 -27.93 30.35 15.18
C VAL A 22 -27.24 29.17 14.50
N LEU A 23 -26.82 29.31 13.24
CA LEU A 23 -26.09 28.26 12.51
C LEU A 23 -24.77 27.88 13.20
N ARG A 24 -24.03 28.87 13.72
CA ARG A 24 -22.82 28.64 14.53
C ARG A 24 -23.14 27.88 15.81
N ALA A 25 -24.21 28.24 16.52
CA ALA A 25 -24.62 27.57 17.74
C ALA A 25 -25.06 26.11 17.49
N ILE A 26 -25.80 25.87 16.40
CA ILE A 26 -26.12 24.52 15.91
C ILE A 26 -24.84 23.74 15.61
N GLY A 27 -23.89 24.33 14.86
CA GLY A 27 -22.62 23.68 14.53
C GLY A 27 -21.74 23.38 15.76
N CYS A 28 -21.89 24.14 16.86
CA CYS A 28 -21.28 23.86 18.15
C CYS A 28 -21.98 22.74 18.95
N GLY A 29 -23.09 22.20 18.44
CA GLY A 29 -23.83 21.10 19.05
C GLY A 29 -24.79 21.50 20.18
N LEU A 30 -25.13 22.79 20.29
CA LEU A 30 -26.04 23.27 21.34
C LEU A 30 -27.47 22.79 21.08
N ARG A 31 -28.19 22.48 22.16
CA ARG A 31 -29.64 22.22 22.17
C ARG A 31 -30.42 23.52 22.16
N ASP A 32 -31.73 23.47 21.90
CA ASP A 32 -32.51 24.69 21.64
C ASP A 32 -32.62 25.60 22.87
N ASP A 33 -32.70 25.04 24.07
CA ASP A 33 -32.57 25.73 25.37
C ASP A 33 -31.21 26.44 25.51
N GLU A 34 -30.12 25.75 25.14
CA GLU A 34 -28.76 26.28 25.18
C GLU A 34 -28.54 27.39 24.14
N ILE A 35 -29.19 27.30 22.98
CA ILE A 35 -29.19 28.34 21.95
C ILE A 35 -29.99 29.57 22.42
N ALA A 36 -31.15 29.36 23.05
CA ALA A 36 -31.97 30.42 23.63
C ALA A 36 -31.16 31.25 24.62
N ALA A 37 -30.50 30.55 25.56
CA ALA A 37 -29.63 31.15 26.55
C ALA A 37 -28.41 31.86 25.93
N ALA A 38 -27.73 31.22 24.97
CA ALA A 38 -26.51 31.78 24.36
C ALA A 38 -26.77 33.01 23.48
N LEU A 39 -27.97 33.13 22.90
CA LEU A 39 -28.35 34.23 22.03
C LEU A 39 -29.28 35.25 22.69
N ALA A 40 -29.62 35.05 23.96
CA ALA A 40 -30.56 35.87 24.73
C ALA A 40 -31.90 36.07 23.98
N ILE A 41 -32.47 34.97 23.46
CA ILE A 41 -33.76 34.95 22.77
C ILE A 41 -34.74 34.01 23.49
N PRO A 42 -36.07 34.21 23.37
CA PRO A 42 -37.06 33.29 23.94
C PRO A 42 -36.90 31.88 23.34
N GLU A 43 -37.01 30.84 24.18
CA GLU A 43 -36.85 29.43 23.76
C GLU A 43 -37.84 29.05 22.66
N ASP A 44 -39.10 29.51 22.78
CA ASP A 44 -40.16 29.30 21.79
C ASP A 44 -39.83 29.88 20.40
N SER A 45 -38.90 30.84 20.33
CA SER A 45 -38.47 31.48 19.08
C SER A 45 -37.33 30.72 18.37
N VAL A 46 -36.62 29.83 19.08
CA VAL A 46 -35.42 29.15 18.55
C VAL A 46 -35.79 28.23 17.39
N ALA A 47 -36.84 27.43 17.53
CA ALA A 47 -37.31 26.53 16.47
C ALA A 47 -37.61 27.27 15.16
N GLY A 48 -38.23 28.47 15.25
CA GLY A 48 -38.51 29.33 14.09
C GLY A 48 -37.25 29.94 13.44
N HIS A 49 -36.19 30.15 14.20
CA HIS A 49 -34.89 30.57 13.66
C HIS A 49 -34.14 29.41 13.00
N VAL A 50 -34.14 28.22 13.61
CA VAL A 50 -33.54 27.00 13.03
C VAL A 50 -34.21 26.67 11.70
N ALA A 51 -35.55 26.69 11.64
CA ALA A 51 -36.31 26.41 10.42
C ALA A 51 -35.98 27.40 9.28
N ARG A 52 -35.81 28.70 9.59
CA ARG A 52 -35.40 29.71 8.60
C ARG A 52 -33.98 29.48 8.07
N VAL A 53 -33.04 29.11 8.93
CA VAL A 53 -31.66 28.76 8.53
C VAL A 53 -31.66 27.56 7.59
N LEU A 54 -32.42 26.51 7.93
CA LEU A 54 -32.55 25.31 7.10
C LEU A 54 -33.17 25.63 5.73
N ALA A 55 -34.25 26.40 5.71
CA ALA A 55 -34.93 26.79 4.47
C ALA A 55 -34.04 27.65 3.56
N ARG A 56 -33.32 28.63 4.12
CA ARG A 56 -32.43 29.52 3.35
C ARG A 56 -31.22 28.79 2.76
N LEU A 57 -30.70 27.79 3.45
CA LEU A 57 -29.56 26.99 2.98
C LEU A 57 -29.97 25.73 2.20
N GLY A 58 -31.27 25.47 2.06
CA GLY A 58 -31.79 24.26 1.40
C GLY A 58 -31.40 22.96 2.11
N LEU A 59 -31.29 23.00 3.44
CA LEU A 59 -30.84 21.88 4.27
C LEU A 59 -32.04 21.10 4.83
N ARG A 60 -31.95 19.78 4.79
CA ARG A 60 -33.07 18.89 5.11
C ARG A 60 -33.35 18.77 6.60
N ASP A 61 -32.31 18.90 7.43
CA ASP A 61 -32.42 18.72 8.87
C ASP A 61 -31.26 19.43 9.61
N ARG A 62 -31.36 19.43 10.94
CA ARG A 62 -30.36 20.02 11.84
C ARG A 62 -28.97 19.40 11.64
N SER A 63 -28.89 18.11 11.33
CA SER A 63 -27.63 17.40 11.09
C SER A 63 -26.92 17.95 9.85
N ALA A 64 -27.67 18.24 8.79
CA ALA A 64 -27.16 18.88 7.59
C ALA A 64 -26.69 20.32 7.85
N ALA A 65 -27.34 21.06 8.76
CA ALA A 65 -26.87 22.37 9.23
C ALA A 65 -25.57 22.30 10.02
N ILE A 66 -25.40 21.27 10.86
CA ILE A 66 -24.13 21.03 11.56
C ILE A 66 -23.01 20.80 10.53
N VAL A 67 -23.23 19.92 9.55
CA VAL A 67 -22.25 19.62 8.50
C VAL A 67 -21.91 20.88 7.69
N HIS A 68 -22.92 21.64 7.25
CA HIS A 68 -22.72 22.87 6.50
C HIS A 68 -21.95 23.94 7.29
N ALA A 69 -22.22 24.09 8.59
CA ALA A 69 -21.49 25.02 9.46
C ALA A 69 -20.00 24.66 9.59
N PHE A 70 -19.66 23.37 9.53
CA PHE A 70 -18.26 22.91 9.52
C PHE A 70 -17.61 23.08 8.15
N ASP A 71 -18.31 22.73 7.06
CA ASP A 71 -17.77 22.81 5.71
C ASP A 71 -17.48 24.26 5.26
N CYS A 72 -18.27 25.22 5.74
CA CYS A 72 -18.03 26.65 5.50
C CYS A 72 -17.10 27.31 6.53
N GLY A 73 -16.53 26.55 7.48
CA GLY A 73 -15.58 27.06 8.47
C GLY A 73 -16.18 27.97 9.55
N LEU A 74 -17.50 28.00 9.72
CA LEU A 74 -18.19 28.80 10.76
C LEU A 74 -17.91 28.29 12.18
N VAL A 75 -17.61 27.00 12.32
CA VAL A 75 -17.31 26.35 13.60
C VAL A 75 -16.01 25.57 13.49
N VAL A 76 -15.14 25.74 14.50
CA VAL A 76 -13.90 24.98 14.64
C VAL A 76 -14.14 23.86 15.66
N PRO A 77 -13.87 22.58 15.33
CA PRO A 77 -14.04 21.46 16.26
C PRO A 77 -13.25 21.69 17.55
N GLY A 78 -13.89 21.47 18.72
CA GLY A 78 -13.25 21.56 20.03
C GLY A 78 -13.37 22.91 20.77
N ARG A 79 -14.07 23.90 20.19
CA ARG A 79 -14.47 25.15 20.87
C ARG A 79 -15.99 25.23 21.16
N GLY A 80 -16.61 24.12 21.55
CA GLY A 80 -17.97 24.10 22.12
C GLY A 80 -17.93 24.07 23.65
N PRO A 81 -18.96 24.54 24.36
CA PRO A 81 -19.05 24.43 25.82
C PRO A 81 -18.98 22.96 26.21
N ARG A 82 -18.00 22.59 27.06
CA ARG A 82 -17.83 21.22 27.56
C ARG A 82 -18.76 21.02 28.76
N THR A 83 -19.83 20.26 28.60
CA THR A 83 -20.59 19.74 29.74
C THR A 83 -20.05 18.35 30.09
N TRP A 84 -19.23 18.29 31.14
CA TRP A 84 -18.82 17.04 31.78
C TRP A 84 -19.96 16.59 32.71
N ALA A 85 -20.60 15.48 32.39
CA ALA A 85 -21.36 14.71 33.36
C ALA A 85 -20.65 13.35 33.52
N PRO A 86 -20.15 13.00 34.71
CA PRO A 86 -19.52 11.71 34.93
C PRO A 86 -20.60 10.62 35.04
N SER A 87 -20.49 9.56 34.24
CA SER A 87 -21.24 8.32 34.45
C SER A 87 -20.33 7.30 35.14
N PRO A 88 -20.82 6.51 36.12
CA PRO A 88 -19.98 5.66 36.94
C PRO A 88 -19.49 4.42 36.18
N VAL A 89 -18.20 4.12 36.31
CA VAL A 89 -17.51 2.97 35.71
C VAL A 89 -17.59 1.75 36.64
N PRO A 90 -17.92 0.54 36.18
CA PRO A 90 -17.65 -0.68 36.93
C PRO A 90 -16.19 -1.11 36.72
N ARG A 91 -15.42 -1.20 37.81
CA ARG A 91 -14.10 -1.87 37.82
C ARG A 91 -14.31 -3.38 37.80
N ALA A 92 -13.62 -4.08 36.90
CA ALA A 92 -13.26 -5.48 37.12
C ALA A 92 -12.00 -5.91 36.33
N ALA A 93 -11.09 -6.51 37.10
CA ALA A 93 -10.05 -7.49 36.80
C ALA A 93 -8.93 -7.18 35.78
N ALA A 94 -7.73 -7.05 36.34
CA ALA A 94 -6.45 -7.11 35.64
C ALA A 94 -6.19 -8.53 35.10
N GLY A 95 -6.50 -8.75 33.83
CA GLY A 95 -5.78 -9.72 32.99
C GLY A 95 -4.56 -9.02 32.40
N ARG A 96 -3.44 -9.74 32.20
CA ARG A 96 -2.27 -9.22 31.48
C ARG A 96 -2.76 -8.52 30.21
N ALA A 97 -2.54 -7.22 30.10
CA ALA A 97 -3.04 -6.44 28.98
C ALA A 97 -2.44 -6.99 27.68
N GLU A 98 -3.23 -7.77 26.94
CA GLU A 98 -2.97 -8.01 25.54
C GLU A 98 -2.81 -6.64 24.90
N VAL A 99 -1.65 -6.39 24.30
CA VAL A 99 -1.39 -5.13 23.63
C VAL A 99 -2.39 -5.06 22.47
N ARG A 100 -3.45 -4.28 22.67
CA ARG A 100 -4.41 -3.90 21.65
C ARG A 100 -3.65 -3.33 20.46
N GLN A 101 -3.41 -4.15 19.44
CA GLN A 101 -2.54 -3.78 18.34
C GLN A 101 -3.40 -3.45 17.13
N VAL A 102 -3.35 -2.18 16.72
CA VAL A 102 -3.99 -1.75 15.49
C VAL A 102 -3.17 -2.27 14.31
N ARG A 103 -3.80 -3.02 13.41
CA ARG A 103 -3.21 -3.43 12.14
C ARG A 103 -3.72 -2.53 11.03
N ILE A 104 -2.81 -1.93 10.26
CA ILE A 104 -3.12 -1.15 9.06
C ILE A 104 -2.63 -1.94 7.84
N SER A 105 -3.48 -2.05 6.84
CA SER A 105 -3.21 -2.77 5.60
C SER A 105 -3.31 -1.82 4.42
N VAL A 106 -2.20 -1.66 3.69
CA VAL A 106 -2.10 -0.81 2.49
C VAL A 106 -1.76 -1.61 1.23
N LEU A 107 -1.38 -2.89 1.36
CA LEU A 107 -1.09 -3.80 0.24
C LEU A 107 -2.38 -4.41 -0.36
N GLY A 108 -3.41 -3.59 -0.47
CA GLY A 108 -4.76 -3.89 -0.93
C GLY A 108 -5.62 -2.64 -0.76
N PRO A 109 -6.96 -2.76 -0.80
CA PRO A 109 -7.84 -1.72 -0.30
C PRO A 109 -7.44 -1.34 1.13
N LEU A 110 -7.42 -0.04 1.45
CA LEU A 110 -7.02 0.41 2.79
C LEU A 110 -7.95 -0.17 3.86
N GLN A 111 -7.35 -0.87 4.82
CA GLN A 111 -8.08 -1.40 5.97
C GLN A 111 -7.32 -1.10 7.25
N ALA A 112 -8.05 -0.84 8.33
CA ALA A 112 -7.52 -0.88 9.67
C ALA A 112 -8.37 -1.82 10.51
N ALA A 113 -7.72 -2.61 11.37
CA ALA A 113 -8.38 -3.52 12.28
C ALA A 113 -7.80 -3.38 13.69
N LEU A 114 -8.66 -3.46 14.70
CA LEU A 114 -8.28 -3.57 16.10
C LEU A 114 -8.73 -4.94 16.60
N ASP A 115 -7.80 -5.77 17.07
CA ASP A 115 -8.08 -7.12 17.57
C ASP A 115 -8.94 -7.95 16.58
N GLY A 116 -8.64 -7.81 15.28
CA GLY A 116 -9.35 -8.48 14.18
C GLY A 116 -10.65 -7.81 13.73
N ARG A 117 -11.17 -6.79 14.43
CA ARG A 117 -12.38 -6.06 14.02
C ARG A 117 -12.03 -4.89 13.11
N LEU A 118 -12.67 -4.81 11.95
CA LEU A 118 -12.48 -3.71 11.00
C LEU A 118 -12.97 -2.38 11.60
N LEU A 119 -12.17 -1.33 11.42
CA LEU A 119 -12.44 0.03 11.87
C LEU A 119 -13.03 0.87 10.73
N ASN A 120 -13.99 1.73 11.05
CA ASN A 120 -14.53 2.70 10.10
C ASN A 120 -13.56 3.89 9.96
N LEU A 121 -12.85 3.94 8.84
CA LEU A 121 -11.86 4.97 8.53
C LEU A 121 -12.44 6.23 7.88
N GLY A 122 -13.76 6.32 7.71
CA GLY A 122 -14.42 7.46 7.08
C GLY A 122 -14.24 7.50 5.55
N HIS A 123 -14.39 8.69 4.97
CA HIS A 123 -14.35 8.91 3.52
C HIS A 123 -12.93 8.77 2.92
N LEU A 124 -12.85 8.64 1.60
CA LEU A 124 -11.60 8.34 0.87
C LEU A 124 -10.45 9.32 1.14
N ARG A 125 -10.71 10.64 1.23
CA ARG A 125 -9.65 11.62 1.57
C ARG A 125 -9.10 11.45 3.00
N GLN A 126 -9.92 11.05 3.96
CA GLN A 126 -9.47 10.75 5.33
C GLN A 126 -8.64 9.46 5.33
N GLN A 127 -9.07 8.46 4.57
CA GLN A 127 -8.32 7.23 4.35
C GLN A 127 -6.96 7.49 3.69
N ALA A 128 -6.90 8.39 2.70
CA ALA A 128 -5.66 8.77 2.02
C ALA A 128 -4.63 9.40 2.99
N VAL A 129 -5.08 10.22 3.96
CA VAL A 129 -4.19 10.72 5.03
C VAL A 129 -3.60 9.57 5.84
N LEU A 130 -4.42 8.59 6.25
CA LEU A 130 -3.90 7.44 7.00
C LEU A 130 -2.91 6.62 6.17
N ALA A 131 -3.21 6.40 4.90
CA ALA A 131 -2.33 5.67 4.00
C ALA A 131 -0.97 6.38 3.84
N ALA A 132 -0.96 7.71 3.68
CA ALA A 132 0.26 8.50 3.62
C ALA A 132 1.13 8.34 4.87
N LEU A 133 0.51 8.36 6.05
CA LEU A 133 1.22 8.15 7.32
C LEU A 133 1.73 6.70 7.46
N ALA A 134 0.98 5.72 6.97
CA ALA A 134 1.36 4.30 6.98
C ALA A 134 2.56 4.03 6.06
N LEU A 135 2.58 4.63 4.87
CA LEU A 135 3.66 4.51 3.89
C LEU A 135 4.94 5.23 4.34
N ALA A 136 4.83 6.23 5.23
CA ALA A 136 5.99 6.95 5.76
C ALA A 136 6.80 6.16 6.80
N ALA A 137 6.38 4.94 7.19
CA ALA A 137 7.13 4.02 8.07
C ALA A 137 7.66 4.67 9.36
N GLY A 138 6.83 5.51 10.01
CA GLY A 138 7.18 6.19 11.26
C GLY A 138 7.94 7.51 11.09
N ARG A 139 8.26 7.92 9.85
CA ARG A 139 8.72 9.29 9.56
C ARG A 139 7.56 10.28 9.75
N THR A 140 7.91 11.49 10.18
CA THR A 140 6.96 12.62 10.22
C THR A 140 6.70 13.10 8.82
N VAL A 141 5.42 13.13 8.43
CA VAL A 141 4.94 13.68 7.17
C VAL A 141 4.40 15.09 7.45
N SER A 142 4.90 16.06 6.70
CA SER A 142 4.47 17.44 6.88
C SER A 142 3.03 17.63 6.38
N GLN A 143 2.38 18.67 6.89
CA GLN A 143 1.03 18.99 6.42
C GLN A 143 1.01 19.34 4.92
N ARG A 144 2.07 19.98 4.42
CA ARG A 144 2.22 20.30 3.00
C ARG A 144 2.36 19.04 2.16
N GLU A 145 3.21 18.09 2.58
CA GLU A 145 3.33 16.79 1.92
C GLU A 145 2.01 16.01 1.90
N LEU A 146 1.22 16.07 2.98
CA LEU A 146 -0.11 15.45 3.01
C LEU A 146 -1.09 16.15 2.07
N LEU A 147 -1.03 17.47 1.94
CA LEU A 147 -1.86 18.21 0.99
C LEU A 147 -1.46 17.89 -0.46
N ASP A 148 -0.18 18.01 -0.79
CA ASP A 148 0.34 17.77 -2.13
C ASP A 148 0.16 16.30 -2.57
N GLY A 149 0.23 15.35 -1.61
CA GLY A 149 0.07 13.93 -1.89
C GLY A 149 -1.37 13.46 -2.09
N ILE A 150 -2.36 14.23 -1.62
CA ILE A 150 -3.79 13.82 -1.65
C ILE A 150 -4.60 14.67 -2.63
N TRP A 151 -4.20 15.92 -2.87
CA TRP A 151 -4.85 16.82 -3.81
C TRP A 151 -3.92 17.09 -4.99
N GLU A 152 -4.41 16.84 -6.21
CA GLU A 152 -3.63 17.04 -7.45
C GLU A 152 -3.56 18.51 -7.86
N VAL A 153 -4.70 19.09 -8.26
CA VAL A 153 -4.75 20.42 -8.92
C VAL A 153 -5.48 21.47 -8.07
N GLU A 154 -6.44 21.05 -7.24
CA GLU A 154 -7.25 21.95 -6.40
C GLU A 154 -7.16 21.55 -4.93
N PRO A 155 -6.14 22.06 -4.20
CA PRO A 155 -6.11 21.91 -2.75
C PRO A 155 -7.28 22.68 -2.11
N PRO A 156 -7.74 22.26 -0.93
CA PRO A 156 -8.81 22.96 -0.24
C PRO A 156 -8.35 24.36 0.16
N LEU A 157 -9.27 25.32 0.11
CA LEU A 157 -9.02 26.73 0.50
C LEU A 157 -8.51 26.88 1.94
N THR A 158 -8.78 25.89 2.79
CA THR A 158 -8.32 25.84 4.19
C THR A 158 -7.66 24.50 4.49
N ASN A 159 -6.83 24.50 5.53
CA ASN A 159 -6.15 23.30 5.98
C ASN A 159 -7.11 22.30 6.66
N VAL A 160 -7.53 21.27 5.91
CA VAL A 160 -8.42 20.21 6.38
C VAL A 160 -7.71 19.05 7.10
N ILE A 161 -6.37 18.96 7.02
CA ILE A 161 -5.60 17.84 7.57
C ILE A 161 -5.84 17.63 9.08
N PRO A 162 -5.85 18.66 9.95
CA PRO A 162 -6.11 18.48 11.38
C PRO A 162 -7.46 17.82 11.66
N VAL A 163 -8.49 18.11 10.85
CA VAL A 163 -9.83 17.53 11.00
C VAL A 163 -9.80 16.03 10.67
N TYR A 164 -9.12 15.64 9.60
CA TYR A 164 -8.97 14.23 9.23
C TYR A 164 -8.15 13.48 10.26
N VAL A 165 -7.06 14.06 10.77
CA VAL A 165 -6.26 13.45 11.84
C VAL A 165 -7.08 13.28 13.12
N TYR A 166 -7.89 14.27 13.49
CA TYR A 166 -8.78 14.15 14.65
C TYR A 166 -9.76 12.98 14.51
N ARG A 167 -10.41 12.83 13.33
CA ARG A 167 -11.33 11.72 13.06
C ARG A 167 -10.62 10.37 13.04
N LEU A 168 -9.44 10.29 12.44
CA LEU A 168 -8.60 9.09 12.43
C LEU A 168 -8.17 8.69 13.85
N ARG A 169 -7.74 9.65 14.67
CA ARG A 169 -7.43 9.41 16.09
C ARG A 169 -8.61 8.82 16.84
N LYS A 170 -9.83 9.31 16.59
CA LYS A 170 -11.06 8.76 17.18
C LYS A 170 -11.34 7.33 16.69
N ALA A 171 -11.12 7.05 15.41
CA ALA A 171 -11.35 5.74 14.82
C ALA A 171 -10.32 4.68 15.25
N LEU A 172 -9.06 5.09 15.45
CA LEU A 172 -7.92 4.22 15.78
C LEU A 172 -7.69 4.09 17.30
N ARG A 173 -8.64 4.51 18.15
CA ARG A 173 -8.48 4.49 19.61
C ARG A 173 -8.21 3.08 20.14
N THR A 174 -7.07 2.89 20.78
CA THR A 174 -6.70 1.67 21.52
C THR A 174 -6.95 1.79 23.04
N GLY A 175 -7.28 2.99 23.53
CA GLY A 175 -7.58 3.33 24.93
C GLY A 175 -8.20 4.74 25.04
N ASP A 176 -8.15 5.34 26.23
CA ASP A 176 -8.76 6.65 26.50
C ASP A 176 -7.99 7.83 25.88
N ASP A 177 -6.70 7.66 25.57
CA ASP A 177 -5.88 8.70 24.93
C ASP A 177 -6.01 8.69 23.39
N PRO A 178 -6.62 9.73 22.78
CA PRO A 178 -6.69 9.88 21.33
C PRO A 178 -5.32 10.13 20.66
N GLY A 179 -4.26 10.47 21.40
CA GLY A 179 -2.90 10.67 20.88
C GLY A 179 -2.10 9.38 20.64
N SER A 180 -2.59 8.24 21.11
CA SER A 180 -1.86 6.97 21.20
C SER A 180 -1.36 6.39 19.87
N VAL A 181 -2.02 6.69 18.74
CA VAL A 181 -1.67 6.10 17.43
C VAL A 181 -1.09 7.10 16.44
N ILE A 182 -1.56 8.36 16.45
CA ILE A 182 -1.06 9.42 15.55
C ILE A 182 -0.56 10.57 16.40
N GLU A 183 0.74 10.82 16.36
CA GLU A 183 1.37 11.96 17.03
C GLU A 183 1.45 13.18 16.12
N HIS A 184 1.31 14.36 16.73
CA HIS A 184 1.63 15.63 16.09
C HIS A 184 3.01 16.07 16.57
N LYS A 185 3.94 16.29 15.65
CA LYS A 185 5.27 16.90 15.91
C LYS A 185 5.31 18.30 15.31
N ARG A 186 6.34 19.09 15.65
CA ARG A 186 6.47 20.53 15.28
C ARG A 186 6.14 20.87 13.82
N CYS A 187 6.29 19.94 12.86
CA CYS A 187 6.08 20.21 11.44
C CYS A 187 5.11 19.24 10.75
N GLY A 188 4.38 18.37 11.47
CA GLY A 188 3.52 17.39 10.83
C GLY A 188 3.04 16.24 11.71
N TYR A 189 2.65 15.15 11.06
CA TYR A 189 2.03 13.98 11.70
C TYR A 189 2.84 12.71 11.43
N ARG A 190 2.81 11.77 12.38
CA ARG A 190 3.36 10.42 12.20
C ARG A 190 2.54 9.39 12.95
N LEU A 191 2.57 8.15 12.46
CA LEU A 191 2.16 7.01 13.26
C LEU A 191 3.19 6.75 14.37
N VAL A 192 2.71 6.45 15.56
CA VAL A 192 3.57 6.11 16.69
C VAL A 192 4.22 4.75 16.44
N PRO A 193 5.57 4.64 16.40
CA PRO A 193 6.24 3.38 16.19
C PRO A 193 5.84 2.36 17.26
N GLY A 194 5.51 1.14 16.83
CA GLY A 194 5.07 0.07 17.73
C GLY A 194 3.60 0.13 18.16
N ALA A 195 2.92 1.27 17.98
CA ALA A 195 1.48 1.37 18.25
C ALA A 195 0.63 0.70 17.15
N VAL A 196 1.19 0.58 15.95
CA VAL A 196 0.54 -0.02 14.78
C VAL A 196 1.44 -1.05 14.11
N ASP A 197 0.83 -2.15 13.67
CA ASP A 197 1.42 -3.08 12.70
C ASP A 197 0.99 -2.66 11.29
N VAL A 198 1.96 -2.36 10.42
CA VAL A 198 1.69 -1.95 9.03
C VAL A 198 2.27 -2.98 8.08
N ASP A 199 1.43 -3.50 7.18
CA ASP A 199 1.82 -4.55 6.24
C ASP A 199 2.97 -4.15 5.29
N VAL A 200 3.09 -2.87 4.90
CA VAL A 200 4.23 -2.39 4.10
C VAL A 200 5.56 -2.48 4.86
N THR A 201 5.56 -2.19 6.17
CA THR A 201 6.77 -2.37 6.99
C THR A 201 7.13 -3.85 7.13
N ARG A 202 6.12 -4.72 7.21
CA ARG A 202 6.34 -6.18 7.20
C ARG A 202 6.87 -6.67 5.85
N TRP A 203 6.37 -6.13 4.75
CA TRP A 203 6.86 -6.40 3.40
C TRP A 203 8.34 -6.04 3.27
N GLU A 204 8.75 -4.86 3.71
CA GLU A 204 10.16 -4.42 3.68
C GLU A 204 11.08 -5.34 4.49
N ARG A 205 10.65 -5.76 5.69
CA ARG A 205 11.40 -6.72 6.51
C ARG A 205 11.56 -8.06 5.80
N LEU A 206 10.49 -8.58 5.19
CA LEU A 206 10.54 -9.83 4.44
C LEU A 206 11.47 -9.71 3.22
N LEU A 207 11.47 -8.59 2.49
CA LEU A 207 12.42 -8.37 1.39
C LEU A 207 13.88 -8.38 1.86
N ALA A 208 14.16 -7.80 3.02
CA ALA A 208 15.49 -7.84 3.64
C ALA A 208 15.88 -9.27 4.03
N ASP A 209 14.97 -10.04 4.64
CA ASP A 209 15.21 -11.43 5.03
C ASP A 209 15.43 -12.35 3.82
N ILE A 210 14.67 -12.17 2.74
CA ILE A 210 14.86 -12.90 1.47
C ILE A 210 16.27 -12.63 0.95
N THR A 211 16.70 -11.37 0.95
CA THR A 211 18.05 -10.99 0.48
C THR A 211 19.15 -11.60 1.35
N ARG A 212 18.94 -11.68 2.67
CA ARG A 212 19.87 -12.36 3.58
C ARG A 212 19.92 -13.87 3.31
N ALA A 213 18.76 -14.51 3.10
CA ALA A 213 18.67 -15.94 2.82
C ALA A 213 19.30 -16.30 1.47
N GLU A 214 19.16 -15.45 0.44
CA GLU A 214 19.80 -15.64 -0.86
C GLU A 214 21.33 -15.61 -0.75
N ARG A 215 21.89 -14.63 -0.03
CA ARG A 215 23.34 -14.55 0.21
C ARG A 215 23.88 -15.75 0.96
N ALA A 216 23.05 -16.35 1.82
CA ALA A 216 23.39 -17.55 2.58
C ALA A 216 23.10 -18.86 1.83
N GLY A 217 22.60 -18.81 0.58
CA GLY A 217 22.25 -20.00 -0.20
C GLY A 217 21.07 -20.81 0.37
N ARG A 218 20.27 -20.24 1.28
CA ARG A 218 19.17 -20.93 1.96
C ARG A 218 17.89 -20.91 1.12
N ALA A 219 17.89 -21.67 0.02
CA ALA A 219 16.86 -21.63 -1.00
C ALA A 219 15.42 -21.91 -0.48
N ALA A 220 15.27 -22.83 0.48
CA ALA A 220 13.95 -23.10 1.09
C ALA A 220 13.42 -21.89 1.88
N GLU A 221 14.27 -21.19 2.62
CA GLU A 221 13.89 -19.99 3.38
C GLU A 221 13.58 -18.80 2.46
N VAL A 222 14.28 -18.70 1.32
CA VAL A 222 13.99 -17.73 0.27
C VAL A 222 12.55 -17.93 -0.23
N LEU A 223 12.20 -19.15 -0.63
CA LEU A 223 10.86 -19.45 -1.13
C LEU A 223 9.77 -19.22 -0.08
N ALA A 224 9.98 -19.67 1.16
CA ALA A 224 9.03 -19.45 2.25
C ALA A 224 8.81 -17.96 2.53
N SER A 225 9.88 -17.16 2.50
CA SER A 225 9.80 -15.72 2.74
C SER A 225 9.16 -14.97 1.57
N CYS A 226 9.47 -15.35 0.32
CA CYS A 226 8.78 -14.84 -0.87
C CYS A 226 7.26 -15.09 -0.79
N SER A 227 6.85 -16.32 -0.46
CA SER A 227 5.43 -16.68 -0.35
C SER A 227 4.73 -15.89 0.77
N ARG A 228 5.36 -15.77 1.94
CA ARG A 228 4.83 -14.95 3.05
C ARG A 228 4.67 -13.47 2.66
N ALA A 229 5.61 -12.92 1.91
CA ALA A 229 5.58 -11.54 1.47
C ALA A 229 4.49 -11.30 0.42
N LEU A 230 4.38 -12.18 -0.58
CA LEU A 230 3.33 -12.09 -1.60
C LEU A 230 1.93 -12.26 -1.01
N ALA A 231 1.78 -13.08 0.03
CA ALA A 231 0.50 -13.25 0.73
C ALA A 231 0.00 -11.99 1.47
N LEU A 232 0.86 -10.97 1.67
CA LEU A 232 0.42 -9.69 2.21
C LEU A 232 -0.45 -8.91 1.21
N PHE A 233 -0.25 -9.14 -0.09
CA PHE A 233 -1.02 -8.48 -1.14
C PHE A 233 -2.43 -9.06 -1.25
N ARG A 234 -3.44 -8.25 -0.93
CA ARG A 234 -4.86 -8.59 -0.96
C ARG A 234 -5.59 -7.78 -2.03
N GLY A 235 -5.09 -7.86 -3.26
CA GLY A 235 -5.59 -7.12 -4.41
C GLY A 235 -4.63 -6.01 -4.85
N GLU A 236 -5.20 -4.96 -5.43
CA GLU A 236 -4.48 -3.77 -5.86
C GLU A 236 -4.12 -2.90 -4.64
N PRO A 237 -2.83 -2.51 -4.46
CA PRO A 237 -2.44 -1.62 -3.38
C PRO A 237 -3.16 -0.27 -3.46
N LEU A 238 -3.62 0.22 -2.30
CA LEU A 238 -4.29 1.51 -2.18
C LEU A 238 -5.49 1.66 -3.13
N ALA A 239 -6.19 0.55 -3.42
CA ALA A 239 -7.33 0.54 -4.33
C ALA A 239 -8.38 1.57 -3.92
N GLY A 240 -8.83 2.38 -4.88
CA GLY A 240 -9.85 3.42 -4.68
C GLY A 240 -9.38 4.68 -3.92
N LEU A 241 -8.14 4.75 -3.45
CA LEU A 241 -7.62 5.97 -2.82
C LEU A 241 -7.19 7.00 -3.89
N PRO A 242 -7.59 8.27 -3.72
CA PRO A 242 -7.26 9.36 -4.65
C PRO A 242 -5.89 9.99 -4.36
N GLY A 243 -5.40 10.73 -5.34
CA GLY A 243 -4.29 11.67 -5.20
C GLY A 243 -2.93 11.13 -5.64
N PRO A 244 -1.95 12.02 -5.92
CA PRO A 244 -0.67 11.66 -6.54
C PRO A 244 0.10 10.61 -5.75
N LEU A 245 0.07 10.67 -4.42
CA LEU A 245 0.79 9.73 -3.57
C LEU A 245 0.26 8.31 -3.73
N ALA A 246 -1.08 8.15 -3.78
CA ALA A 246 -1.69 6.84 -3.89
C ALA A 246 -1.38 6.21 -5.26
N GLU A 247 -1.38 7.00 -6.33
CA GLU A 247 -1.05 6.53 -7.68
C GLU A 247 0.41 6.13 -7.81
N LEU A 248 1.32 6.98 -7.33
CA LEU A 248 2.76 6.70 -7.33
C LEU A 248 3.09 5.42 -6.54
N GLU A 249 2.55 5.30 -5.33
CA GLU A 249 2.80 4.16 -4.46
C GLU A 249 2.15 2.89 -4.98
N ARG A 250 0.98 2.98 -5.63
CA ARG A 250 0.34 1.83 -6.30
C ARG A 250 1.23 1.26 -7.39
N THR A 251 1.77 2.12 -8.27
CA THR A 251 2.72 1.72 -9.32
C THR A 251 3.97 1.09 -8.72
N ARG A 252 4.61 1.77 -7.76
CA ARG A 252 5.83 1.27 -7.08
C ARG A 252 5.63 -0.09 -6.41
N LEU A 253 4.54 -0.25 -5.66
CA LEU A 253 4.22 -1.50 -4.95
C LEU A 253 3.85 -2.62 -5.93
N HIS A 254 3.17 -2.31 -7.03
CA HIS A 254 2.87 -3.25 -8.08
C HIS A 254 4.14 -3.78 -8.76
N GLU A 255 5.04 -2.90 -9.19
CA GLU A 255 6.34 -3.28 -9.75
C GLU A 255 7.18 -4.12 -8.77
N SER A 256 7.21 -3.73 -7.50
CA SER A 256 7.89 -4.47 -6.44
C SER A 256 7.32 -5.88 -6.26
N ARG A 257 5.99 -6.04 -6.32
CA ARG A 257 5.32 -7.34 -6.27
C ARG A 257 5.71 -8.22 -7.46
N VAL A 258 5.69 -7.68 -8.67
CA VAL A 258 6.06 -8.39 -9.90
C VAL A 258 7.52 -8.86 -9.84
N ALA A 259 8.43 -7.98 -9.41
CA ALA A 259 9.83 -8.34 -9.23
C ALA A 259 10.01 -9.48 -8.20
N LEU A 260 9.24 -9.47 -7.12
CA LEU A 260 9.30 -10.54 -6.13
C LEU A 260 8.74 -11.86 -6.66
N MET A 261 7.65 -11.84 -7.44
CA MET A 261 7.11 -13.03 -8.10
C MET A 261 8.15 -13.64 -9.04
N GLN A 262 8.80 -12.82 -9.87
CA GLN A 262 9.87 -13.27 -10.76
C GLN A 262 11.05 -13.88 -9.98
N ARG A 263 11.43 -13.28 -8.86
CA ARG A 263 12.49 -13.79 -7.96
C ARG A 263 12.12 -15.13 -7.35
N LYS A 264 10.89 -15.29 -6.84
CA LYS A 264 10.36 -16.57 -6.34
C LYS A 264 10.44 -17.66 -7.42
N LEU A 265 9.95 -17.37 -8.61
CA LEU A 265 9.91 -18.32 -9.73
C LEU A 265 11.32 -18.72 -10.17
N THR A 266 12.26 -17.78 -10.19
CA THR A 266 13.68 -18.06 -10.47
C THR A 266 14.25 -19.09 -9.48
N TRP A 267 13.94 -18.96 -8.19
CA TRP A 267 14.38 -19.92 -7.17
C TRP A 267 13.67 -21.27 -7.26
N GLN A 268 12.37 -21.29 -7.59
CA GLN A 268 11.65 -22.55 -7.84
C GLN A 268 12.30 -23.32 -9.00
N LEU A 269 12.64 -22.65 -10.10
CA LEU A 269 13.33 -23.30 -11.21
C LEU A 269 14.72 -23.81 -10.83
N ARG A 270 15.47 -23.07 -9.99
CA ARG A 270 16.78 -23.55 -9.48
C ARG A 270 16.67 -24.80 -8.61
N LEU A 271 15.56 -24.96 -7.90
CA LEU A 271 15.28 -26.12 -7.05
C LEU A 271 14.61 -27.28 -7.82
N GLY A 272 14.52 -27.20 -9.15
CA GLY A 272 13.88 -28.24 -9.97
C GLY A 272 12.35 -28.27 -9.88
N GLN A 273 11.72 -27.28 -9.24
CA GLN A 273 10.26 -27.19 -9.09
C GLN A 273 9.58 -26.64 -10.36
N HIS A 274 9.99 -27.13 -11.53
CA HIS A 274 9.57 -26.61 -12.83
C HIS A 274 8.06 -26.69 -13.04
N GLN A 275 7.45 -27.84 -12.74
CA GLN A 275 6.02 -28.06 -12.96
C GLN A 275 5.14 -27.11 -12.14
N GLN A 276 5.54 -26.81 -10.90
CA GLN A 276 4.84 -25.88 -10.02
C GLN A 276 4.98 -24.43 -10.51
N ALA A 277 6.15 -24.09 -11.06
CA ALA A 277 6.44 -22.74 -11.56
C ALA A 277 5.72 -22.42 -12.89
N ILE A 278 5.46 -23.40 -13.76
CA ILE A 278 4.87 -23.18 -15.10
C ILE A 278 3.52 -22.45 -15.01
N GLY A 279 2.62 -22.89 -14.11
CA GLY A 279 1.30 -22.26 -13.97
C GLY A 279 1.40 -20.79 -13.54
N GLU A 280 2.24 -20.52 -12.54
CA GLU A 280 2.50 -19.14 -12.07
C GLU A 280 3.19 -18.29 -13.16
N LEU A 281 4.12 -18.85 -13.92
CA LEU A 281 4.83 -18.18 -15.02
C LEU A 281 3.88 -17.84 -16.19
N TYR A 282 2.94 -18.71 -16.53
CA TYR A 282 1.92 -18.40 -17.55
C TYR A 282 1.04 -17.22 -17.12
N ALA A 283 0.56 -17.23 -15.88
CA ALA A 283 -0.25 -16.13 -15.35
C ALA A 283 0.53 -14.81 -15.34
N LEU A 284 1.80 -14.84 -14.91
CA LEU A 284 2.66 -13.66 -14.87
C LEU A 284 3.00 -13.15 -16.29
N ALA A 285 3.28 -14.03 -17.25
CA ALA A 285 3.55 -13.65 -18.64
C ALA A 285 2.31 -13.08 -19.35
N ALA A 286 1.12 -13.57 -19.01
CA ALA A 286 -0.13 -13.03 -19.53
C ALA A 286 -0.42 -11.63 -18.97
N ALA A 287 -0.16 -11.40 -17.67
CA ALA A 287 -0.34 -10.11 -17.01
C ALA A 287 0.72 -9.08 -17.41
N HIS A 288 1.95 -9.51 -17.72
CA HIS A 288 3.07 -8.65 -18.10
C HIS A 288 3.67 -9.08 -19.44
N PRO A 289 2.95 -8.85 -20.56
CA PRO A 289 3.33 -9.37 -21.87
C PRO A 289 4.69 -8.86 -22.39
N PHE A 290 5.13 -7.67 -21.95
CA PHE A 290 6.41 -7.07 -22.33
C PHE A 290 7.55 -7.39 -21.37
N ASN A 291 7.31 -8.20 -20.33
CA ASN A 291 8.36 -8.61 -19.40
C ASN A 291 9.13 -9.80 -19.99
N GLU A 292 10.14 -9.48 -20.82
CA GLU A 292 11.06 -10.45 -21.41
C GLU A 292 11.72 -11.40 -20.38
N PRO A 293 12.16 -10.96 -19.19
CA PRO A 293 12.65 -11.87 -18.15
C PRO A 293 11.66 -12.97 -17.77
N VAL A 294 10.37 -12.64 -17.62
CA VAL A 294 9.33 -13.62 -17.29
C VAL A 294 9.11 -14.59 -18.45
N ALA A 295 9.09 -14.08 -19.69
CA ALA A 295 9.02 -14.93 -20.88
C ALA A 295 10.19 -15.92 -20.96
N ALA A 296 11.42 -15.46 -20.71
CA ALA A 296 12.61 -16.30 -20.69
C ALA A 296 12.56 -17.38 -19.58
N LEU A 297 12.07 -17.04 -18.38
CA LEU A 297 11.87 -18.03 -17.31
C LEU A 297 10.84 -19.10 -17.69
N LEU A 298 9.73 -18.70 -18.33
CA LEU A 298 8.71 -19.62 -18.84
C LEU A 298 9.29 -20.55 -19.91
N MET A 299 10.05 -20.02 -20.87
CA MET A 299 10.74 -20.82 -21.90
C MET A 299 11.65 -21.88 -21.27
N ARG A 300 12.47 -21.48 -20.28
CA ARG A 300 13.38 -22.39 -19.56
C ARG A 300 12.62 -23.48 -18.81
N ALA A 301 11.52 -23.12 -18.14
CA ALA A 301 10.69 -24.07 -17.40
C ALA A 301 10.07 -25.11 -18.33
N LEU A 302 9.46 -24.66 -19.44
CA LEU A 302 8.84 -25.52 -20.44
C LEU A 302 9.85 -26.47 -21.07
N TYR A 303 11.00 -25.96 -21.49
CA TYR A 303 12.07 -26.77 -22.07
C TYR A 303 12.56 -27.86 -21.10
N ARG A 304 12.80 -27.50 -19.83
CA ARG A 304 13.22 -28.47 -18.79
C ARG A 304 12.19 -29.55 -18.49
N THR A 305 10.93 -29.32 -18.82
CA THR A 305 9.85 -30.33 -18.71
C THR A 305 9.59 -31.09 -20.02
N GLY A 306 10.48 -31.00 -21.01
CA GLY A 306 10.35 -31.69 -22.30
C GLY A 306 9.39 -31.00 -23.29
N ARG A 307 8.92 -29.79 -22.98
CA ARG A 307 7.93 -29.05 -23.79
C ARG A 307 8.61 -28.01 -24.69
N GLN A 308 9.55 -28.45 -25.52
CA GLN A 308 10.36 -27.56 -26.37
C GLN A 308 9.52 -26.72 -27.34
N ALA A 309 8.54 -27.33 -28.02
CA ALA A 309 7.64 -26.62 -28.94
C ALA A 309 6.87 -25.48 -28.27
N ASP A 310 6.41 -25.70 -27.03
CA ASP A 310 5.73 -24.67 -26.25
C ASP A 310 6.69 -23.54 -25.86
N ALA A 311 7.94 -23.86 -25.51
CA ALA A 311 8.95 -22.87 -25.20
C ALA A 311 9.25 -21.97 -26.41
N LEU A 312 9.42 -22.53 -27.60
CA LEU A 312 9.63 -21.75 -28.83
C LEU A 312 8.39 -20.90 -29.19
N THR A 313 7.19 -21.42 -28.92
CA THR A 313 5.94 -20.66 -29.10
C THR A 313 5.88 -19.42 -28.20
N VAL A 314 6.39 -19.50 -26.97
CA VAL A 314 6.47 -18.34 -26.06
C VAL A 314 7.37 -17.25 -26.63
N PHE A 315 8.52 -17.61 -27.20
CA PHE A 315 9.42 -16.66 -27.86
C PHE A 315 8.73 -15.95 -29.03
N GLU A 316 8.09 -16.71 -29.92
CA GLU A 316 7.41 -16.14 -31.09
C GLU A 316 6.26 -15.21 -30.72
N ARG A 317 5.51 -15.52 -29.65
CA ARG A 317 4.47 -14.63 -29.13
C ARG A 317 5.04 -13.33 -28.57
N ALA A 318 6.13 -13.42 -27.80
CA ALA A 318 6.78 -12.24 -27.23
C ALA A 318 7.41 -11.36 -28.34
N ARG A 319 8.10 -11.97 -29.30
CA ARG A 319 8.68 -11.28 -30.47
C ARG A 319 7.63 -10.52 -31.26
N ARG A 320 6.49 -11.16 -31.52
CA ARG A 320 5.38 -10.55 -32.25
C ARG A 320 4.81 -9.34 -31.52
N ARG A 321 4.49 -9.48 -30.23
CA ARG A 321 3.97 -8.37 -29.40
C ARG A 321 4.94 -7.20 -29.31
N LEU A 322 6.23 -7.46 -29.11
CA LEU A 322 7.25 -6.41 -29.07
C LEU A 322 7.34 -5.65 -30.40
N ALA A 323 7.23 -6.35 -31.53
CA ALA A 323 7.24 -5.74 -32.84
C ALA A 323 5.95 -4.96 -33.16
N GLU A 324 4.79 -5.52 -32.84
CA GLU A 324 3.47 -4.94 -33.13
C GLU A 324 3.15 -3.74 -32.23
N ASP A 325 3.36 -3.87 -30.91
CA ASP A 325 2.89 -2.87 -29.94
C ASP A 325 3.95 -1.79 -29.63
N LEU A 326 5.23 -2.13 -29.73
CA LEU A 326 6.34 -1.26 -29.33
C LEU A 326 7.35 -0.98 -30.46
N ALA A 327 7.20 -1.62 -31.64
CA ALA A 327 8.14 -1.51 -32.76
C ALA A 327 9.61 -1.82 -32.39
N VAL A 328 9.82 -2.74 -31.44
CA VAL A 328 11.16 -3.17 -31.00
C VAL A 328 11.38 -4.66 -31.21
N VAL A 329 12.66 -5.05 -31.28
CA VAL A 329 13.07 -6.46 -31.36
C VAL A 329 13.33 -7.04 -29.96
N PRO A 330 13.22 -8.36 -29.77
CA PRO A 330 13.59 -9.02 -28.51
C PRO A 330 14.99 -8.64 -28.01
N GLY A 331 15.07 -8.35 -26.72
CA GLY A 331 16.31 -8.11 -26.01
C GLY A 331 17.25 -9.32 -26.03
N ARG A 332 18.51 -9.08 -25.62
CA ARG A 332 19.58 -10.10 -25.66
C ARG A 332 19.26 -11.33 -24.82
N MET A 333 18.61 -11.15 -23.66
CA MET A 333 18.32 -12.25 -22.75
C MET A 333 17.31 -13.24 -23.35
N LEU A 334 16.24 -12.71 -23.95
CA LEU A 334 15.21 -13.55 -24.56
C LEU A 334 15.75 -14.28 -25.80
N ARG A 335 16.55 -13.60 -26.63
CA ARG A 335 17.25 -14.21 -27.78
C ARG A 335 18.23 -15.31 -27.37
N ARG A 336 19.08 -15.06 -26.36
CA ARG A 336 19.99 -16.10 -25.85
C ARG A 336 19.23 -17.32 -25.34
N THR A 337 18.10 -17.11 -24.67
CA THR A 337 17.28 -18.23 -24.17
C THR A 337 16.72 -19.06 -25.33
N TYR A 338 16.25 -18.40 -26.38
CA TYR A 338 15.83 -19.06 -27.61
C TYR A 338 16.96 -19.85 -28.28
N GLU A 339 18.13 -19.25 -28.45
CA GLU A 339 19.31 -19.90 -29.03
C GLU A 339 19.74 -21.14 -28.24
N MET A 340 19.83 -21.05 -26.91
CA MET A 340 20.17 -22.21 -26.06
C MET A 340 19.18 -23.36 -26.22
N ILE A 341 17.88 -23.07 -26.34
CA ILE A 341 16.83 -24.07 -26.53
C ILE A 341 16.91 -24.73 -27.91
N LEU A 342 17.30 -23.99 -28.95
CA LEU A 342 17.51 -24.56 -30.29
C LEU A 342 18.70 -25.53 -30.34
N HIS A 343 19.78 -25.22 -29.62
CA HIS A 343 21.02 -25.99 -29.65
C HIS A 343 21.07 -27.11 -28.60
N GLY A 344 20.02 -27.24 -27.78
CA GLY A 344 19.98 -28.24 -26.72
C GLY A 344 20.93 -27.96 -25.54
N ASP A 345 21.37 -26.71 -25.36
CA ASP A 345 22.33 -26.34 -24.31
C ASP A 345 21.65 -26.27 -22.93
N GLU A 346 21.59 -27.41 -22.26
CA GLU A 346 21.06 -27.50 -20.90
C GLU A 346 21.90 -26.73 -19.87
N ALA A 347 23.23 -26.69 -20.03
CA ALA A 347 24.12 -26.06 -19.06
C ALA A 347 23.89 -24.55 -18.99
N GLY A 348 23.71 -23.89 -20.14
CA GLY A 348 23.37 -22.47 -20.21
C GLY A 348 22.01 -22.13 -19.60
N LEU A 349 21.06 -23.07 -19.63
CA LEU A 349 19.69 -22.89 -19.11
C LEU A 349 19.58 -23.06 -17.58
N ALA A 350 20.64 -23.45 -16.86
CA ALA A 350 20.66 -23.51 -15.39
C ALA A 350 20.86 -22.12 -14.73
N GLY A 351 21.34 -21.12 -15.49
CA GLY A 351 21.72 -19.80 -14.98
C GLY A 351 23.08 -19.82 -14.27
N PRO A 352 23.67 -18.66 -13.94
CA PRO A 352 24.97 -18.62 -13.29
C PRO A 352 24.87 -19.28 -11.91
N ALA A 353 25.51 -20.44 -11.77
CA ALA A 353 25.79 -21.05 -10.48
C ALA A 353 26.75 -20.12 -9.74
N THR A 354 26.24 -19.32 -8.80
CA THR A 354 27.10 -18.58 -7.88
C THR A 354 27.81 -19.59 -6.99
N GLY A 355 29.12 -19.74 -7.20
CA GLY A 355 30.04 -20.35 -6.23
C GLY A 355 30.14 -21.87 -6.27
N ARG A 356 30.67 -22.43 -7.36
CA ARG A 356 31.56 -23.60 -7.18
C ARG A 356 32.81 -23.06 -6.50
N ALA A 357 33.04 -23.49 -5.26
CA ALA A 357 34.28 -23.29 -4.57
C ALA A 357 35.44 -23.68 -5.49
N ASN A 358 36.27 -22.71 -5.87
CA ASN A 358 37.65 -23.00 -6.27
C ASN A 358 38.39 -23.43 -4.99
N GLY A 359 38.14 -24.67 -4.59
CA GLY A 359 39.05 -25.42 -3.75
C GLY A 359 40.27 -25.74 -4.60
N SER A 360 41.32 -24.97 -4.37
CA SER A 360 42.71 -25.29 -4.68
C SER A 360 42.98 -26.79 -4.83
N LEU A 361 43.25 -27.23 -6.05
CA LEU A 361 44.18 -28.32 -6.32
C LEU A 361 45.32 -27.75 -7.16
N SER A 362 46.15 -26.93 -6.49
CA SER A 362 47.53 -26.73 -6.90
C SER A 362 48.39 -27.22 -5.74
N GLY A 363 49.10 -28.34 -5.96
CA GLY A 363 50.05 -28.87 -5.00
C GLY A 363 50.05 -30.39 -4.86
N ALA A 364 50.45 -31.11 -5.91
CA ALA A 364 51.13 -32.41 -5.79
C ALA A 364 51.76 -32.77 -7.14
N VAL A 365 52.89 -32.12 -7.46
CA VAL A 365 53.86 -32.71 -8.38
C VAL A 365 54.54 -33.81 -7.58
N ALA A 366 54.02 -35.03 -7.69
CA ALA A 366 54.70 -36.23 -7.23
C ALA A 366 55.34 -36.89 -8.46
N ASP A 367 56.66 -36.80 -8.45
CA ASP A 367 57.65 -37.56 -9.20
C ASP A 367 57.15 -38.97 -9.58
N PHE A 368 57.10 -39.25 -10.89
CA PHE A 368 57.06 -40.64 -11.38
C PHE A 368 58.07 -40.76 -12.52
N ALA A 369 59.26 -41.25 -12.17
CA ALA A 369 60.30 -41.65 -13.09
C ALA A 369 59.82 -42.81 -13.99
N PRO A 370 60.12 -42.78 -15.30
CA PRO A 370 59.89 -43.95 -16.15
C PRO A 370 61.04 -44.97 -15.99
N ALA A 371 60.69 -46.23 -15.71
CA ALA A 371 61.61 -47.36 -15.74
C ALA A 371 61.97 -47.76 -17.19
N PRO A 372 63.17 -48.30 -17.45
CA PRO A 372 63.71 -48.48 -18.80
C PRO A 372 63.25 -49.80 -19.46
N GLU A 373 63.03 -49.77 -20.78
CA GLU A 373 62.88 -50.97 -21.61
C GLU A 373 64.25 -51.65 -21.83
N PRO A 374 64.37 -52.98 -21.69
CA PRO A 374 65.59 -53.70 -21.99
C PRO A 374 65.76 -53.97 -23.50
N ARG A 375 66.98 -53.68 -23.95
CA ARG A 375 67.53 -53.89 -25.29
C ARG A 375 67.39 -55.33 -25.78
N THR A 376 67.06 -55.46 -27.06
CA THR A 376 67.27 -56.65 -27.89
C THR A 376 68.75 -57.05 -27.89
N ALA A 377 69.03 -58.33 -27.61
CA ALA A 377 70.34 -58.94 -27.75
C ALA A 377 70.49 -59.54 -29.16
N ALA A 378 71.61 -59.22 -29.81
CA ALA A 378 72.20 -60.03 -30.86
C ALA A 378 73.07 -61.11 -30.21
N GLY A 379 73.00 -62.34 -30.72
CA GLY A 379 73.77 -63.50 -30.25
C GLY A 379 72.97 -64.78 -30.35
#